data_AF-A0A1T3CI81-F1
#
_entry.id   AF-A0A1T3CI81-F1
#
_cell.length_a   1.000
_cell.length_b   1.000
_cell.length_c   1.000
_cell.angle_alpha   90.00
_cell.angle_beta   90.00
_cell.angle_gamma   90.00
#
_symmetry.space_group_name_H-M   'P 1'
#
loop_
_entity.id
_entity.type
_entity.pdbx_description
1 polymer ?
#
loop_
_entity_poly.entity_id
_entity_poly.type
_entity_poly.pdbx_seq_one_letter_code
_entity_poly.pdbx_strand_id
1 'polypeptide(L)'
;MSGSISGLSSTVRDQIKGVVLFGYTQNFQNDGGIPNFPSSKLDVFCAATDAVCYGTLFILPAHFLYIDEAADEAPDFLINRIG
;
A
#
# COMPACT_ATOMS: atom_id res chain seq x y z
N MET A 1 5.45 8.37 -0.27
CA MET A 1 5.82 7.16 -1.05
C MET A 1 4.85 6.92 -2.19
N SER A 2 3.54 6.72 -1.96
CA SER A 2 2.53 6.49 -3.04
C SER A 2 2.46 7.58 -4.11
N GLY A 3 2.60 8.86 -3.73
CA GLY A 3 2.58 9.98 -4.67
C GLY A 3 3.66 9.92 -5.76
N SER A 4 4.77 9.21 -5.54
CA SER A 4 5.79 9.01 -6.57
C SER A 4 5.25 8.19 -7.75
N ILE A 5 4.48 7.13 -7.47
CA ILE A 5 3.89 6.26 -8.48
C ILE A 5 2.83 7.01 -9.29
N SER A 6 2.00 7.82 -8.63
CA SER A 6 0.95 8.60 -9.28
C SER A 6 1.49 9.55 -10.36
N GLY A 7 2.72 10.07 -10.19
CA GLY A 7 3.37 10.99 -11.12
C GLY A 7 4.19 10.35 -12.24
N LEU A 8 4.32 9.02 -12.30
CA LEU A 8 5.10 8.34 -13.34
C LEU A 8 4.44 8.43 -14.72
N SER A 9 5.25 8.38 -15.78
CA SER A 9 4.71 8.10 -17.12
C SER A 9 4.05 6.72 -17.15
N SER A 10 3.11 6.50 -18.07
CA SER A 10 2.50 5.18 -18.26
C SER A 10 3.55 4.09 -18.48
N THR A 11 4.57 4.36 -19.31
CA THR A 11 5.66 3.43 -19.59
C THR A 11 6.39 2.95 -18.34
N VAL A 12 6.76 3.85 -17.42
CA VAL A 12 7.46 3.45 -16.18
C VAL A 12 6.50 2.77 -15.22
N ARG A 13 5.25 3.26 -15.14
CA ARG A 13 4.22 2.67 -14.29
C ARG A 13 3.86 1.25 -14.69
N ASP A 14 3.87 0.94 -15.99
CA ASP A 14 3.56 -0.39 -16.53
C ASP A 14 4.64 -1.43 -16.19
N GLN A 15 5.87 -0.98 -15.93
CA GLN A 15 6.95 -1.85 -15.44
C GLN A 15 6.73 -2.30 -13.99
N ILE A 16 5.98 -1.54 -13.19
CA ILE A 16 5.65 -1.91 -11.82
C ILE A 16 4.69 -3.10 -11.85
N LYS A 17 5.13 -4.21 -11.24
CA LYS A 17 4.36 -5.46 -11.20
C LYS A 17 3.40 -5.52 -10.02
N GLY A 18 3.85 -5.09 -8.85
CA GLY A 18 3.05 -5.01 -7.63
C GLY A 18 3.57 -3.93 -6.69
N VAL A 19 2.70 -3.41 -5.83
CA VAL A 19 3.00 -2.45 -4.77
C VAL A 19 2.29 -2.92 -3.51
N VAL A 20 3.00 -2.93 -2.39
CA VAL A 20 2.44 -3.16 -1.07
C VAL A 20 2.66 -1.91 -0.21
N LEU A 21 1.64 -1.50 0.53
CA LEU A 21 1.71 -0.39 1.48
C LEU A 21 1.24 -0.85 2.86
N PHE A 22 2.02 -0.56 3.90
CA PHE A 22 1.69 -0.85 5.30
C PHE A 22 1.42 0.46 6.04
N GLY A 23 0.38 0.50 6.88
CA GLY A 23 0.05 1.70 7.67
C GLY A 23 -0.09 2.93 6.78
N TYR A 24 -0.82 2.80 5.68
CA TYR A 24 -0.85 3.79 4.61
C TYR A 24 -1.53 5.09 5.04
N THR A 25 -0.74 6.11 5.38
CA THR A 25 -1.22 7.40 5.91
C THR A 25 -2.16 8.17 4.97
N GLN A 26 -2.18 7.85 3.68
CA GLN A 26 -3.08 8.45 2.68
C GLN A 26 -4.17 7.47 2.23
N ASN A 27 -4.42 6.39 2.97
CA ASN A 27 -5.42 5.39 2.64
C ASN A 27 -6.82 6.01 2.51
N PHE A 28 -7.32 6.68 3.56
CA PHE A 28 -8.61 7.36 3.51
C PHE A 28 -8.65 8.46 2.44
N GLN A 29 -7.57 9.23 2.30
CA GLN A 29 -7.47 10.36 1.38
C GLN A 29 -7.48 9.94 -0.10
N ASN A 30 -7.09 8.69 -0.39
CA ASN A 30 -7.04 8.13 -1.74
C ASN A 30 -8.00 6.95 -1.94
N ASP A 31 -9.03 6.81 -1.09
CA ASP A 31 -10.05 5.75 -1.16
C ASP A 31 -9.44 4.33 -1.24
N GLY A 32 -8.37 4.08 -0.47
CA GLY A 32 -7.65 2.81 -0.46
C GLY A 32 -6.71 2.58 -1.65
N GLY A 33 -6.58 3.56 -2.54
CA GLY A 33 -5.83 3.43 -3.78
C GLY A 33 -4.52 4.23 -3.85
N ILE A 34 -3.86 4.07 -4.99
CA ILE A 34 -2.86 5.01 -5.49
C ILE A 34 -3.44 5.64 -6.76
N PRO A 35 -3.59 6.98 -6.84
CA PRO A 35 -4.11 7.64 -8.02
C PRO A 35 -3.37 7.22 -9.30
N ASN A 36 -4.14 6.93 -10.35
CA ASN A 36 -3.66 6.48 -11.67
C ASN A 36 -2.90 5.15 -11.66
N PHE A 37 -3.04 4.31 -10.62
CA PHE A 37 -2.39 2.99 -10.55
C PHE A 37 -3.46 1.88 -10.44
N PRO A 38 -3.34 0.77 -11.17
CA PRO A 38 -4.36 -0.27 -11.16
C PRO A 38 -4.44 -0.94 -9.78
N SER A 39 -5.65 -0.99 -9.21
CA SER A 39 -5.92 -1.65 -7.92
C SER A 39 -5.55 -3.12 -7.93
N SER A 40 -5.62 -3.78 -9.09
CA SER A 40 -5.15 -5.16 -9.23
C SER A 40 -3.65 -5.35 -8.98
N LYS A 41 -2.83 -4.30 -9.01
CA LYS A 41 -1.39 -4.37 -8.68
C LYS A 41 -1.06 -3.79 -7.32
N LEU A 42 -2.06 -3.45 -6.51
CA LEU A 42 -1.89 -2.81 -5.22
C LEU A 42 -2.46 -3.70 -4.13
N ASP A 43 -1.70 -3.87 -3.06
CA ASP A 43 -2.21 -4.39 -1.79
C ASP A 43 -1.90 -3.40 -0.66
N VAL A 44 -2.87 -3.22 0.24
CA VAL A 44 -2.79 -2.24 1.33
C VAL A 44 -3.12 -2.93 2.64
N PHE A 45 -2.11 -2.99 3.51
CA PHE A 45 -2.23 -3.50 4.86
C PHE A 45 -2.53 -2.34 5.82
N CYS A 46 -3.76 -2.31 6.31
CA CYS A 46 -4.23 -1.35 7.30
C CYS A 46 -4.93 -2.08 8.43
N ALA A 47 -4.28 -2.17 9.58
CA ALA A 47 -4.87 -2.76 10.77
C ALA A 47 -6.08 -1.93 11.22
N ALA A 48 -7.12 -2.59 11.73
CA ALA A 48 -8.40 -1.95 12.09
C ALA A 48 -8.27 -0.78 13.08
N THR A 49 -7.22 -0.78 13.91
CA THR A 49 -6.95 0.26 14.91
C THR A 49 -5.71 1.10 14.57
N ASP A 50 -5.13 0.95 13.38
CA ASP A 50 -4.11 1.86 12.88
C ASP A 50 -4.76 3.16 12.38
N ALA A 51 -4.88 4.12 13.29
CA ALA A 51 -5.57 5.38 13.07
C ALA A 51 -5.00 6.20 11.88
N VAL A 52 -3.76 5.95 11.45
CA VAL A 52 -3.21 6.70 10.31
C VAL A 52 -3.86 6.31 8.98
N CYS A 53 -4.41 5.10 8.87
CA CYS A 53 -5.13 4.65 7.69
C CYS A 53 -6.50 5.32 7.51
N TYR A 54 -7.01 5.96 8.55
CA TYR A 54 -8.37 6.49 8.63
C TYR A 54 -8.39 8.03 8.69
N GLY A 55 -7.44 8.68 8.01
CA GLY A 55 -7.44 10.14 7.82
C GLY A 55 -6.85 10.94 8.99
N THR A 56 -6.09 10.31 9.87
CA THR A 56 -5.39 10.97 10.97
C THR A 56 -3.88 10.72 10.90
N LEU A 57 -3.11 11.30 11.82
CA LEU A 57 -1.69 10.99 12.02
C LEU A 57 -1.42 10.55 13.47
N PHE A 58 -2.41 9.92 14.11
CA PHE A 58 -2.21 9.34 15.44
C PHE A 58 -1.52 7.99 15.34
N ILE A 59 -0.36 7.88 15.96
CA ILE A 59 0.43 6.65 15.98
C ILE A 59 -0.05 5.80 17.17
N LEU A 60 -0.92 4.84 16.90
CA LEU A 60 -1.40 3.86 17.88
C LEU A 60 -0.57 2.55 17.79
N PRO A 61 -0.62 1.66 18.80
CA PRO A 61 0.19 0.44 18.80
C PRO A 61 0.08 -0.41 17.52
N ALA A 62 -1.10 -0.49 16.92
CA ALA A 62 -1.33 -1.22 15.67
C ALA A 62 -0.46 -0.76 14.50
N HIS A 63 0.01 0.49 14.50
CA HIS A 63 0.91 1.01 13.47
C HIS A 63 2.29 0.32 13.44
N PHE A 64 2.66 -0.38 14.51
CA PHE A 64 3.95 -1.07 14.64
C PHE A 64 3.87 -2.58 14.40
N LEU A 65 2.69 -3.12 14.07
CA LEU A 65 2.42 -4.56 14.11
C LEU A 65 2.33 -5.24 12.73
N TYR A 66 2.90 -4.64 11.68
CA TYR A 66 2.84 -5.18 10.31
C TYR A 66 3.93 -6.23 9.98
N ILE A 67 4.63 -6.77 10.98
CA ILE A 67 5.77 -7.65 10.73
C ILE A 67 5.35 -9.00 10.16
N ASP A 68 4.19 -9.50 10.58
CA ASP A 68 3.67 -10.79 10.14
C ASP A 68 3.25 -10.67 8.66
N GLU A 69 2.49 -9.63 8.29
CA GLU A 69 2.09 -9.39 6.90
C GLU A 69 3.27 -9.09 5.99
N ALA A 70 4.29 -8.40 6.51
CA ALA A 70 5.52 -8.15 5.77
C ALA A 70 6.37 -9.41 5.53
N ALA A 71 6.20 -10.44 6.36
CA ALA A 71 6.91 -11.71 6.25
C ALA A 71 6.18 -12.77 5.41
N ASP A 72 4.85 -12.66 5.25
CA ASP A 72 4.02 -13.70 4.63
C ASP A 72 3.15 -13.16 3.48
N GLU A 73 2.01 -12.51 3.78
CA GLU A 73 1.01 -12.16 2.76
C GLU A 73 1.54 -11.14 1.72
N ALA A 74 2.31 -10.15 2.14
CA ALA A 74 2.84 -9.14 1.25
C ALA A 74 3.87 -9.68 0.25
N PRO A 75 4.91 -10.47 0.65
CA PRO A 75 5.78 -11.10 -0.32
C PRO A 75 5.04 -12.09 -1.22
N ASP A 76 4.07 -12.86 -0.70
CA ASP A 76 3.26 -13.76 -1.52
C ASP A 76 2.46 -13.01 -2.59
N PHE A 77 1.85 -11.87 -2.25
CA PHE A 77 1.20 -11.00 -3.24
C PHE A 77 2.18 -10.55 -4.33
N LEU A 78 3.38 -10.09 -3.95
CA LEU A 78 4.38 -9.60 -4.90
C LEU A 78 4.92 -10.71 -5.80
N ILE A 79 5.20 -11.90 -5.26
CA ILE A 79 5.64 -13.09 -6.01
C ILE A 79 4.62 -13.43 -7.08
N ASN A 80 3.32 -13.47 -6.72
CA ASN A 80 2.24 -13.73 -7.67
C ASN A 80 2.11 -12.67 -8.79
N ARG A 81 2.64 -11.45 -8.59
CA ARG A 81 2.65 -10.40 -9.63
C ARG A 81 3.89 -10.43 -10.52
N ILE A 82 4.99 -11.00 -10.04
CA ILE A 82 6.23 -11.13 -10.78
C ILE A 82 6.12 -12.27 -11.79
N GLY A 83 5.53 -13.40 -11.37
CA GLY A 83 5.44 -14.63 -12.18
C GLY A 83 6.63 -15.54 -11.97
#